data_AF-R9K9I1-F1
#
_entry.id   AF-R9K9I1-F1
#
_cell.length_a   1.000
_cell.length_b   1.000
_cell.length_c   1.000
_cell.angle_alpha   90.00
_cell.angle_beta   90.00
_cell.angle_gamma   90.00
#
_symmetry.space_group_name_H-M   'P 1'
#
loop_
_entity.id
_entity.type
_entity.pdbx_description
1 polymer ?
#
loop_
_entity_poly.entity_id
_entity_poly.type
_entity_poly.pdbx_seq_one_letter_code
_entity_poly.pdbx_strand_id
1 'polypeptide(L)'
;MSFPILSDDTYTTDFIYSLPEGKRAELIDGQVYYMAPPNRTHQTIARELFSSINSYIKSKVGSCEAFFAPFAVFLNQDNRNYVEPDISVICDPQKLDDKGCNGAPDWVLEIVSPSSRRTDYHAKLF
;
A
#
# COMPACT_ATOMS: atom_id res chain seq x y z
N MET A 1 1.81 -15.90 -6.12
CA MET A 1 1.59 -15.22 -7.41
C MET A 1 0.33 -14.41 -7.25
N SER A 2 0.40 -13.08 -7.35
CA SER A 2 -0.81 -12.24 -7.51
C SER A 2 -1.23 -12.34 -8.98
N PHE A 3 -2.28 -13.10 -9.27
CA PHE A 3 -2.87 -13.08 -10.60
C PHE A 3 -4.00 -12.06 -10.59
N PRO A 4 -4.03 -11.09 -11.52
CA PRO A 4 -5.25 -10.33 -11.73
C PRO A 4 -6.35 -11.30 -12.19
N ILE A 5 -7.54 -11.17 -11.63
CA ILE A 5 -8.73 -11.67 -12.32
C ILE A 5 -8.91 -10.73 -13.49
N LEU A 6 -8.64 -11.20 -14.72
CA LEU A 6 -9.10 -10.53 -15.93
C LEU A 6 -10.60 -10.83 -16.05
N SER A 7 -11.42 -10.11 -15.28
CA SER A 7 -12.85 -9.96 -15.55
C SER A 7 -13.06 -8.59 -16.18
N ASP A 8 -14.01 -8.47 -17.10
CA ASP A 8 -14.46 -7.17 -17.62
C ASP A 8 -15.20 -6.34 -16.55
N ASP A 9 -15.32 -6.87 -15.33
CA ASP A 9 -15.95 -6.23 -14.20
C ASP A 9 -15.01 -5.19 -13.59
N THR A 10 -15.50 -3.95 -13.51
CA THR A 10 -14.80 -2.87 -12.82
C THR A 10 -15.21 -2.90 -11.34
N TYR A 11 -14.27 -3.17 -10.43
CA TYR A 11 -14.52 -3.22 -9.00
C TYR A 11 -14.35 -1.85 -8.33
N THR A 12 -14.89 -1.73 -7.13
CA THR A 12 -14.73 -0.56 -6.26
C THR A 12 -14.17 -0.94 -4.90
N THR A 13 -13.84 0.02 -4.05
CA THR A 13 -13.42 -0.19 -2.66
C THR A 13 -14.40 -1.03 -1.86
N ASP A 14 -15.69 -1.04 -2.21
CA ASP A 14 -16.71 -1.90 -1.57
C ASP A 14 -16.35 -3.39 -1.71
N PHE A 15 -15.75 -3.78 -2.84
CA PHE A 15 -15.25 -5.14 -3.04
C PHE A 15 -14.12 -5.46 -2.05
N ILE A 16 -13.17 -4.54 -1.85
CA ILE A 16 -12.06 -4.71 -0.89
C ILE A 16 -12.61 -4.96 0.51
N TYR A 17 -13.60 -4.18 0.95
CA TYR A 17 -14.23 -4.34 2.26
C TYR A 17 -15.12 -5.59 2.38
N SER A 18 -15.54 -6.17 1.25
CA SER A 18 -16.31 -7.42 1.21
C SER A 18 -15.44 -8.67 1.31
N LEU A 19 -14.11 -8.54 1.23
CA LEU A 19 -13.21 -9.68 1.26
C LEU A 19 -13.33 -10.44 2.60
N PRO A 20 -13.26 -11.79 2.57
CA PRO A 20 -13.22 -12.58 3.78
C PRO A 20 -12.03 -12.21 4.67
N GLU A 21 -12.16 -12.44 5.98
CA GLU A 21 -11.09 -12.21 6.93
C GLU A 21 -9.77 -12.88 6.50
N GLY A 22 -8.66 -12.15 6.62
CA GLY A 22 -7.32 -12.60 6.23
C GLY A 22 -7.05 -12.58 4.72
N LYS A 23 -8.02 -12.18 3.88
CA LYS A 23 -7.78 -11.90 2.45
C LYS A 23 -7.53 -10.40 2.26
N ARG A 24 -6.52 -10.10 1.45
CA ARG A 24 -6.14 -8.74 1.08
C ARG A 24 -5.98 -8.65 -0.43
N ALA A 25 -6.34 -7.51 -0.99
CA ALA A 25 -6.14 -7.19 -2.38
C ALA A 25 -5.94 -5.68 -2.54
N GLU A 26 -5.31 -5.32 -3.65
CA GLU A 26 -5.23 -3.94 -4.11
C GLU A 26 -6.19 -3.76 -5.29
N LEU A 27 -6.60 -2.51 -5.50
CA LEU A 27 -7.47 -2.08 -6.57
C LEU A 27 -6.74 -1.00 -7.36
N ILE A 28 -6.43 -1.27 -8.61
CA ILE A 28 -5.74 -0.33 -9.51
C ILE A 28 -6.59 -0.19 -10.76
N ASP A 29 -7.08 1.01 -11.03
CA ASP A 29 -8.02 1.28 -12.14
C ASP A 29 -9.25 0.35 -12.15
N GLY A 30 -9.76 0.02 -10.94
CA GLY A 30 -10.88 -0.89 -10.77
C GLY A 30 -10.56 -2.37 -11.00
N GLN A 31 -9.29 -2.73 -11.18
CA GLN A 31 -8.82 -4.11 -11.33
C GLN A 31 -8.26 -4.63 -10.00
N VAL A 32 -8.62 -5.87 -9.66
CA VAL A 32 -8.28 -6.50 -8.37
C VAL A 32 -6.97 -7.29 -8.46
N TYR A 33 -6.05 -7.02 -7.54
CA TYR A 33 -4.79 -7.71 -7.38
C TYR A 33 -4.69 -8.34 -5.99
N TYR A 34 -4.90 -9.65 -5.90
CA TYR A 34 -4.78 -10.35 -4.62
C TYR A 34 -3.34 -10.34 -4.08
N MET A 35 -3.20 -10.00 -2.82
CA MET A 35 -1.92 -9.99 -2.13
C MET A 35 -1.65 -11.35 -1.48
N ALA A 36 -0.42 -11.84 -1.65
CA ALA A 36 0.06 -12.98 -0.87
C ALA A 36 0.56 -12.48 0.49
N PRO A 37 0.39 -13.27 1.57
CA PRO A 37 0.99 -12.92 2.85
C PRO A 37 2.51 -12.74 2.74
N PRO A 38 3.10 -11.70 3.37
CA PRO A 38 4.54 -11.49 3.31
C PRO A 38 5.27 -12.58 4.10
N ASN A 39 6.46 -12.96 3.62
CA ASN A 39 7.30 -13.92 4.33
C ASN A 39 8.15 -13.24 5.42
N ARG A 40 8.83 -14.03 6.26
CA ARG A 40 9.66 -13.51 7.36
C ARG A 40 10.75 -12.53 6.89
N THR A 41 11.41 -12.81 5.76
CA THR A 41 12.46 -11.95 5.22
C THR A 41 11.91 -10.59 4.81
N HIS A 42 10.77 -10.59 4.11
CA HIS A 42 10.05 -9.38 3.72
C HIS A 42 9.70 -8.52 4.94
N GLN A 43 9.09 -9.13 5.96
CA GLN A 43 8.76 -8.43 7.21
C GLN A 43 9.99 -7.91 7.96
N THR A 44 11.12 -8.63 7.88
CA THR A 44 12.37 -8.19 8.50
C THR A 44 12.89 -6.92 7.81
N ILE A 45 12.89 -6.90 6.48
CA ILE A 45 13.33 -5.73 5.70
C ILE A 45 12.39 -4.54 5.98
N ALA A 46 11.07 -4.75 5.94
CA ALA A 46 10.08 -3.71 6.22
C ALA A 46 10.29 -3.08 7.60
N ARG A 47 10.49 -3.91 8.63
CA ARG A 47 10.73 -3.44 10.00
C ARG A 47 11.98 -2.56 10.09
N GLU A 48 13.10 -2.98 9.49
CA GLU A 48 14.36 -2.24 9.58
C GLU A 48 14.30 -0.90 8.82
N LEU A 49 13.71 -0.91 7.62
CA LEU A 49 13.51 0.30 6.83
C LEU A 49 12.57 1.28 7.55
N PHE A 50 11.41 0.81 8.00
CA PHE A 50 10.45 1.62 8.75
C PHE A 50 11.08 2.24 9.99
N SER A 51 11.78 1.44 10.80
CA SER A 51 12.41 1.89 12.03
C SER A 51 13.44 2.99 11.76
N SER A 52 14.23 2.83 10.71
CA SER A 52 15.25 3.81 10.30
C SER A 52 14.63 5.12 9.81
N ILE A 53 13.61 5.03 8.94
CA ILE A 53 12.89 6.19 8.40
C ILE A 53 12.20 6.97 9.53
N ASN A 54 11.44 6.27 10.37
CA ASN A 54 10.71 6.89 11.48
C ASN A 54 11.66 7.55 12.49
N SER A 55 12.79 6.91 12.79
CA SER A 55 13.82 7.49 13.67
C SER A 55 14.42 8.76 13.08
N TYR A 56 14.71 8.75 11.77
CA TYR A 56 15.23 9.92 11.08
C TYR A 56 14.26 11.10 11.12
N ILE A 57 12.99 10.87 10.75
CA ILE A 57 11.93 11.90 10.76
C ILE A 57 11.82 12.54 12.15
N LYS A 58 11.73 11.71 13.20
CA LYS A 58 11.68 12.18 14.59
C LYS A 58 12.91 12.99 14.99
N SER A 59 14.12 12.54 14.60
CA SER A 59 15.37 13.24 14.90
C SER A 59 15.47 14.62 14.26
N LYS A 60 14.74 14.85 13.16
CA LYS A 60 14.71 16.13 12.44
C LYS A 60 13.57 17.04 12.87
N VAL A 61 12.75 16.62 13.84
CA VAL A 61 11.49 17.32 14.19
C VAL A 61 10.62 17.51 12.94
N GLY A 62 10.65 16.52 12.04
CA GLY A 62 9.85 16.53 10.81
C GLY A 62 8.37 16.31 11.13
N SER A 63 7.49 16.91 10.33
CA SER A 63 6.03 16.76 10.47
C SER A 63 5.48 15.51 9.79
N CYS A 64 6.32 14.76 9.07
CA CYS A 64 5.88 13.58 8.34
C CYS A 64 5.64 12.39 9.28
N GLU A 65 4.78 11.48 8.85
CA GLU A 65 4.48 10.23 9.52
C GLU A 65 4.73 9.07 8.55
N ALA A 66 5.41 8.04 9.04
CA ALA A 66 5.63 6.81 8.29
C ALA A 66 4.63 5.75 8.78
N PHE A 67 4.09 4.97 7.85
CA PHE A 67 3.17 3.86 8.09
C PHE A 67 3.68 2.61 7.37
N PHE A 68 3.49 1.44 7.99
CA PHE A 68 3.82 0.14 7.39
C PHE A 68 2.54 -0.61 7.05
N ALA A 69 2.56 -1.46 6.01
CA ALA A 69 1.39 -2.25 5.63
C ALA A 69 0.93 -3.22 6.74
N PRO A 70 -0.39 -3.43 6.95
CA PRO A 70 -1.51 -2.85 6.20
C PRO A 70 -1.75 -1.37 6.56
N PHE A 71 -1.81 -0.53 5.53
CA PHE A 71 -2.18 0.88 5.62
C PHE A 71 -2.77 1.30 4.28
N ALA A 72 -4.01 1.76 4.29
CA ALA A 72 -4.75 2.05 3.05
C ALA A 72 -4.30 3.38 2.44
N VAL A 73 -4.12 3.38 1.11
CA VAL A 73 -3.89 4.58 0.31
C VAL A 73 -4.94 4.68 -0.79
N PHE A 74 -5.78 5.71 -0.71
CA PHE A 74 -6.82 6.06 -1.69
C PHE A 74 -6.28 7.11 -2.67
N LEU A 75 -5.55 6.69 -3.70
CA LEU A 75 -4.67 7.57 -4.50
C LEU A 75 -5.38 8.73 -5.19
N ASN A 76 -6.49 8.45 -5.87
CA ASN A 76 -7.18 9.42 -6.73
C ASN A 76 -8.41 10.05 -6.07
N GLN A 77 -8.56 9.88 -4.75
CA GLN A 77 -9.78 10.23 -4.00
C GLN A 77 -11.06 9.67 -4.66
N ASP A 78 -10.92 8.53 -5.33
CA ASP A 78 -11.99 7.77 -5.96
C ASP A 78 -12.20 6.44 -5.23
N ASN A 79 -13.15 5.65 -5.70
CA ASN A 79 -13.41 4.32 -5.18
C ASN A 79 -12.79 3.22 -6.04
N ARG A 80 -11.83 3.53 -6.93
CA ARG A 80 -11.24 2.61 -7.91
C ARG A 80 -9.73 2.41 -7.73
N ASN A 81 -9.11 3.21 -6.87
CA ASN A 81 -7.68 3.17 -6.61
C ASN A 81 -7.42 3.07 -5.11
N TYR A 82 -7.16 1.83 -4.69
CA TYR A 82 -6.83 1.46 -3.31
C TYR A 82 -5.57 0.59 -3.34
N VAL A 83 -4.51 1.04 -2.69
CA VAL A 83 -3.26 0.28 -2.59
C VAL A 83 -2.79 0.22 -1.16
N GLU A 84 -1.95 -0.78 -0.84
CA GLU A 84 -1.37 -0.94 0.50
C GLU A 84 0.15 -1.10 0.37
N PRO A 85 0.88 0.01 0.11
CA PRO A 85 2.33 -0.06 -0.07
C PRO A 85 3.01 -0.52 1.21
N ASP A 86 4.15 -1.20 1.09
CA ASP A 86 4.85 -1.75 2.26
C ASP A 86 5.22 -0.67 3.29
N ILE A 87 5.68 0.49 2.82
CA ILE A 87 5.89 1.68 3.63
C ILE A 87 5.39 2.91 2.88
N SER A 88 4.57 3.72 3.55
CA SER A 88 4.11 5.03 3.07
C SER A 88 4.57 6.13 4.03
N VAL A 89 5.04 7.25 3.49
CA VAL A 89 5.39 8.45 4.25
C VAL A 89 4.48 9.60 3.82
N ILE A 90 3.81 10.22 4.79
CA ILE A 90 2.85 11.29 4.58
C ILE A 90 3.27 12.51 5.39
N CYS A 91 3.44 13.64 4.73
CA CYS A 91 3.86 14.89 5.34
C CYS A 91 2.71 15.89 5.57
N ASP A 92 1.58 15.68 4.88
CA ASP A 92 0.37 16.46 5.04
C ASP A 92 -0.68 15.70 5.87
N PRO A 93 -0.93 16.10 7.13
CA PRO A 93 -1.90 15.42 7.99
C PRO A 93 -3.35 15.57 7.49
N GLN A 94 -3.65 16.50 6.58
CA GLN A 94 -5.00 16.62 6.00
C GLN A 94 -5.34 15.42 5.09
N LYS A 95 -4.34 14.66 4.65
CA LYS A 95 -4.55 13.41 3.91
C LYS A 95 -4.93 12.25 4.83
N LEU A 96 -4.74 12.36 6.15
CA LEU A 96 -4.87 11.24 7.07
C LEU A 96 -6.25 11.22 7.76
N ASP A 97 -6.85 10.02 7.81
CA ASP A 97 -8.01 9.71 8.64
C ASP A 97 -7.89 8.29 9.24
N ASP A 98 -8.90 7.87 9.99
CA ASP A 98 -8.92 6.54 10.63
C ASP A 98 -8.94 5.37 9.63
N LYS A 99 -9.24 5.64 8.35
CA LYS A 99 -9.23 4.62 7.29
C LYS A 99 -7.88 4.53 6.60
N GLY A 100 -7.11 5.62 6.52
CA GLY A 100 -5.78 5.65 5.93
C GLY A 100 -5.39 7.01 5.34
N CYS A 101 -4.80 6.99 4.15
CA CYS A 101 -4.36 8.17 3.41
C CYS A 101 -5.26 8.44 2.20
N ASN A 102 -5.87 9.63 2.16
CA ASN A 102 -6.69 10.15 1.07
C ASN A 102 -5.83 11.00 0.12
N GLY A 103 -5.31 10.36 -0.93
CA GLY A 103 -4.40 10.96 -1.91
C GLY A 103 -3.05 10.25 -1.94
N ALA A 104 -2.15 10.74 -2.80
CA ALA A 104 -0.80 10.21 -2.93
C ALA A 104 0.05 10.50 -1.67
N PRO A 105 0.75 9.47 -1.12
CA PRO A 105 1.80 9.66 -0.14
C PRO A 105 2.94 10.49 -0.72
N ASP A 106 3.70 11.17 0.15
CA ASP A 106 4.87 11.96 -0.24
C ASP A 106 6.05 11.06 -0.64
N TRP A 107 6.12 9.85 -0.06
CA TRP A 107 7.09 8.83 -0.45
C TRP A 107 6.54 7.43 -0.19
N VAL A 108 6.81 6.51 -1.11
CA VAL A 108 6.44 5.09 -1.02
C VAL A 108 7.68 4.22 -1.17
N LEU A 109 7.74 3.13 -0.41
CA LEU A 109 8.72 2.06 -0.58
C LEU A 109 7.99 0.73 -0.72
N GLU A 110 8.44 -0.09 -1.67
CA GLU A 110 7.95 -1.46 -1.91
C GLU A 110 9.11 -2.45 -1.86
N ILE A 111 8.94 -3.56 -1.15
CA ILE A 111 9.96 -4.59 -0.94
C ILE A 111 9.70 -5.74 -1.89
N VAL A 112 10.49 -5.76 -2.95
CA VAL A 112 10.23 -6.66 -4.06
C VAL A 112 10.66 -8.09 -3.74
N SER A 113 9.71 -9.02 -3.83
CA SER A 113 9.96 -10.46 -3.75
C SER A 113 9.97 -11.09 -5.14
N PRO A 114 10.59 -12.27 -5.36
CA PRO A 114 10.51 -12.97 -6.64
C PRO A 114 9.07 -13.16 -7.15
N SER A 115 8.10 -13.29 -6.24
CA SER A 115 6.68 -13.45 -6.54
C SER A 115 5.91 -12.15 -6.81
N SER A 116 6.44 -10.99 -6.43
CA SER A 116 5.77 -9.67 -6.57
C SER A 116 6.43 -8.76 -7.60
N ARG A 117 7.63 -9.11 -8.11
CA ARG A 117 8.40 -8.34 -9.11
C ARG A 117 7.56 -7.71 -10.23
N ARG A 118 6.68 -8.47 -10.86
CA ARG A 118 5.92 -7.97 -12.02
C ARG A 118 4.94 -6.86 -11.62
N THR A 119 4.28 -6.98 -10.47
CA THR A 119 3.33 -5.98 -9.99
C THR A 119 4.07 -4.75 -9.49
N ASP A 120 5.07 -4.92 -8.63
CA ASP A 120 5.76 -3.80 -7.99
C ASP A 120 6.61 -2.99 -8.98
N TYR A 121 7.29 -3.64 -9.93
CA TYR A 121 8.14 -2.92 -10.90
C TYR A 121 7.40 -2.34 -12.10
N HIS A 122 6.13 -2.67 -12.33
CA HIS A 122 5.45 -2.24 -13.56
C HIS A 122 4.03 -1.75 -13.36
N ALA A 123 3.25 -2.38 -12.47
CA ALA A 123 1.85 -1.99 -12.27
C ALA A 123 1.71 -0.79 -11.32
N LYS A 124 2.66 -0.61 -10.39
CA LYS A 124 2.59 0.39 -9.30
C LYS A 124 3.42 1.66 -9.52
N LEU A 125 3.94 1.91 -10.73
CA LEU A 125 4.84 3.06 -11.01
C LEU A 125 4.11 4.35 -11.44
N PHE A 126 2.86 4.55 -11.00
CA PHE A 126 2.06 5.73 -11.33
C PHE A 126 2.33 6.92 -10.41
#